data_AF-A0A2J4XYQ7-F1
#
_entry.id   AF-A0A2J4XYQ7-F1
#
_cell.length_a   1.000
_cell.length_b   1.000
_cell.length_c   1.000
_cell.angle_alpha   90.00
_cell.angle_beta   90.00
_cell.angle_gamma   90.00
#
_symmetry.space_group_name_H-M   'P 1'
#
loop_
_entity.id
_entity.type
_entity.pdbx_description
1 polymer ?
#
loop_
_entity_poly.entity_id
_entity_poly.type
_entity_poly.pdbx_seq_one_letter_code
_entity_poly.pdbx_strand_id
1 'polypeptide(L)'
;MLNLLNQQKERADLKANQERLNEELTFALEHKLPWGYAGWESGKSETITCEKHGRFERFTLVGKAFRGGENFKHSRCPECLKEELAEVDAKLRALRVDDLLDRAGIARRFEGCEFDNYQAVNPDAAKNLSACQRYAENWEHCFDAGLGLLMVGKCGTGKNHLAVAMAKNIIRTHLARIEITDVMRVMRAVKSTWRHNAEATEDSVLDHYTSLDLLIIDEVGVQFGSASELAILQE
;
A
#
# COMPACT_ATOMS: atom_id res chain seq x y z
N MET A 1 -18.78 9.05 9.09
CA MET A 1 -19.25 9.25 7.69
C MET A 1 -18.55 10.44 7.02
N LEU A 2 -18.56 11.65 7.61
CA LEU A 2 -17.83 12.81 7.05
C LEU A 2 -16.31 12.58 6.89
N ASN A 3 -15.65 11.90 7.83
CA ASN A 3 -14.21 11.68 7.75
C ASN A 3 -13.79 10.76 6.57
N LEU A 4 -14.58 9.73 6.30
CA LEU A 4 -14.34 8.79 5.21
C LEU A 4 -14.54 9.46 3.84
N LEU A 5 -15.60 10.27 3.71
CA LEU A 5 -15.86 11.05 2.49
C LEU A 5 -14.76 12.08 2.23
N ASN A 6 -14.24 12.71 3.28
CA ASN A 6 -13.12 13.65 3.17
C ASN A 6 -11.83 12.94 2.72
N GLN A 7 -11.50 11.78 3.30
CA GLN A 7 -10.34 10.99 2.88
C GLN A 7 -10.46 10.48 1.44
N GLN A 8 -11.66 10.05 1.02
CA GLN A 8 -11.92 9.63 -0.36
C GLN A 8 -11.74 10.78 -1.35
N LYS A 9 -12.24 11.97 -1.00
CA LYS A 9 -12.07 13.18 -1.80
C LYS A 9 -10.60 13.58 -1.89
N GLU A 10 -9.89 13.64 -0.78
CA GLU A 10 -8.47 13.96 -0.74
C GLU A 10 -7.64 13.02 -1.62
N ARG A 11 -7.91 11.72 -1.55
CA ARG A 11 -7.25 10.73 -2.41
C ARG A 11 -7.57 10.95 -3.89
N ALA A 12 -8.80 11.31 -4.23
CA ALA A 12 -9.20 11.59 -5.61
C ALA A 12 -8.50 12.85 -6.13
N ASP A 13 -8.45 13.91 -5.33
CA ASP A 13 -7.78 15.18 -5.66
C ASP A 13 -6.27 14.97 -5.88
N LEU A 14 -5.62 14.16 -5.03
CA LEU A 14 -4.20 13.80 -5.19
C LEU A 14 -3.95 12.98 -6.47
N LYS A 15 -4.82 12.01 -6.80
CA LYS A 15 -4.70 11.24 -8.06
C LYS A 15 -4.87 12.13 -9.29
N ALA A 16 -5.87 13.00 -9.31
CA ALA A 16 -6.05 13.95 -10.41
C ALA A 16 -4.83 14.87 -10.56
N ASN A 17 -4.24 15.30 -9.45
CA ASN A 17 -3.00 16.08 -9.48
C ASN A 17 -1.81 15.27 -10.02
N GLN A 18 -1.66 14.01 -9.61
CA GLN A 18 -0.64 13.08 -10.10
C GLN A 18 -0.74 12.89 -11.62
N GLU A 19 -1.95 12.63 -12.14
CA GLU A 19 -2.23 12.48 -13.56
C GLU A 19 -1.85 13.76 -14.34
N ARG A 20 -2.29 14.92 -13.86
CA ARG A 20 -1.94 16.21 -14.46
C ARG A 20 -0.43 16.46 -14.48
N LEU A 21 0.28 16.15 -13.40
CA LEU A 21 1.74 16.32 -13.34
C LEU A 21 2.47 15.37 -14.29
N ASN A 22 1.99 14.13 -14.41
CA ASN A 22 2.53 13.15 -15.38
C ASN A 22 2.32 13.60 -16.83
N GLU A 23 1.15 14.15 -17.16
CA GLU A 23 0.90 14.72 -18.49
C GLU A 23 1.85 15.89 -18.79
N GLU A 24 2.04 16.81 -17.82
CA GLU A 24 2.99 17.93 -17.98
C GLU A 24 4.45 17.45 -18.09
N LEU A 25 4.83 16.41 -17.35
CA LEU A 25 6.16 15.81 -17.42
C LEU A 25 6.38 15.11 -18.78
N THR A 26 5.38 14.39 -19.27
CA THR A 26 5.40 13.75 -20.59
C THR A 26 5.51 14.81 -21.69
N PHE A 27 4.80 15.93 -21.56
CA PHE A 27 4.93 17.05 -22.48
C PHE A 27 6.33 17.68 -22.45
N ALA A 28 6.92 17.81 -21.27
CA ALA A 28 8.25 18.38 -21.11
C ALA A 28 9.38 17.47 -21.61
N LEU A 29 9.23 16.14 -21.52
CA LEU A 29 10.27 15.17 -21.90
C LEU A 29 10.10 14.59 -23.30
N GLU A 30 8.86 14.28 -23.69
CA GLU A 30 8.54 13.54 -24.92
C GLU A 30 7.93 14.43 -26.01
N HIS A 31 7.69 15.71 -25.71
CA HIS A 31 7.05 16.67 -26.61
C HIS A 31 5.66 16.23 -27.11
N LYS A 32 5.01 15.28 -26.42
CA LYS A 32 3.65 14.84 -26.71
C LYS A 32 2.64 15.89 -26.29
N LEU A 33 1.65 16.16 -27.14
CA LEU A 33 0.58 17.10 -26.88
C LEU A 33 -0.29 16.64 -25.69
N PRO A 34 -0.44 17.45 -24.63
CA PRO A 34 -1.38 17.16 -23.55
C PRO A 34 -2.82 17.11 -24.03
N TRP A 35 -3.67 16.48 -23.23
CA TRP A 35 -5.10 16.44 -23.50
C TRP A 35 -5.67 17.87 -23.59
N GLY A 36 -6.46 18.14 -24.63
CA GLY A 36 -6.98 19.48 -24.95
C GLY A 36 -6.13 20.33 -25.91
N TYR A 37 -4.93 19.88 -26.27
CA TYR A 37 -4.01 20.61 -27.18
C TYR A 37 -3.85 19.95 -28.56
N ALA A 38 -4.70 18.98 -28.93
CA ALA A 38 -4.59 18.25 -30.19
C ALA A 38 -4.67 19.13 -31.46
N GLY A 39 -5.29 20.31 -31.38
CA GLY A 39 -5.37 21.28 -32.47
C GLY A 39 -4.26 22.34 -32.50
N TRP A 40 -3.25 22.20 -31.63
CA TRP A 40 -2.13 23.13 -31.53
C TRP A 40 -0.94 22.60 -32.32
N GLU A 41 -0.15 23.52 -32.87
CA GLU A 41 1.05 23.20 -33.64
C GLU A 41 2.26 23.11 -32.70
N SER A 42 3.09 22.08 -32.93
CA SER A 42 4.38 21.92 -32.26
C SER A 42 5.29 23.09 -32.62
N GLY A 43 5.59 23.95 -31.64
CA GLY A 43 6.49 25.07 -31.80
C GLY A 43 7.97 24.68 -31.62
N LYS A 44 8.83 25.68 -31.45
CA LYS A 44 10.28 25.50 -31.30
C LYS A 44 10.64 25.12 -29.86
N SER A 45 11.73 24.35 -29.72
CA SER A 45 12.40 24.19 -28.44
C SER A 45 13.47 25.27 -28.24
N GLU A 46 13.65 25.69 -27.00
CA GLU A 46 14.67 26.66 -26.63
C GLU A 46 15.28 26.30 -25.27
N THR A 47 16.58 26.57 -25.10
CA THR A 47 17.23 26.37 -23.81
C THR A 47 16.98 27.58 -22.91
N ILE A 48 16.26 27.36 -21.81
CA ILE A 48 16.05 28.36 -20.76
C ILE A 48 16.68 27.89 -19.44
N THR A 49 16.75 28.77 -18.45
CA THR A 49 17.28 28.46 -17.11
C THR A 49 16.14 28.41 -16.10
N CYS A 50 15.99 27.28 -15.41
CA CYS A 50 15.22 27.13 -14.19
C CYS A 50 16.03 27.67 -13.01
N GLU A 51 15.39 28.39 -12.09
CA GLU A 51 16.04 28.95 -10.89
C GLU A 51 16.60 27.87 -9.96
N LYS A 52 15.95 26.70 -9.89
CA LYS A 52 16.34 25.58 -9.00
C LYS A 52 17.28 24.59 -9.67
N HIS A 53 17.04 24.25 -10.93
CA HIS A 53 17.68 23.10 -11.61
C HIS A 53 18.60 23.50 -12.77
N GLY A 54 18.76 24.79 -13.03
CA GLY A 54 19.63 25.29 -14.09
C GLY A 54 19.04 25.11 -15.49
N ARG A 55 19.89 24.90 -16.49
CA ARG A 55 19.48 24.94 -17.91
C ARG A 55 18.66 23.71 -18.29
N PHE A 56 17.51 23.92 -18.92
CA PHE A 56 16.67 22.86 -19.47
C PHE A 56 16.10 23.25 -20.84
N GLU A 57 15.69 22.25 -21.63
CA GLU A 57 15.00 22.47 -22.90
C GLU A 57 13.51 22.72 -22.64
N ARG A 58 13.04 23.90 -23.05
CA ARG A 58 11.64 24.29 -23.01
C ARG A 58 11.02 24.09 -24.38
N PHE A 59 9.92 23.36 -24.42
CA PHE A 59 9.13 23.13 -25.62
C PHE A 59 7.89 24.02 -25.57
N THR A 60 7.49 24.58 -26.72
CA THR A 60 6.36 25.51 -26.81
C THR A 60 5.34 25.01 -27.83
N LEU A 61 4.07 24.99 -27.46
CA LEU A 61 2.95 24.78 -28.39
C LEU A 61 2.35 26.12 -28.77
N VAL A 62 1.92 26.23 -30.03
CA VAL A 62 1.26 27.44 -30.57
C VAL A 62 -0.15 27.07 -31.02
N GLY A 63 -1.15 27.79 -30.50
CA GLY A 63 -2.55 27.59 -30.82
C GLY A 63 -3.19 28.86 -31.35
N LYS A 64 -4.19 28.73 -32.23
CA LYS A 64 -4.93 29.89 -32.74
C LYS A 64 -5.91 30.41 -31.68
N ALA A 65 -5.84 31.70 -31.39
CA ALA A 65 -6.79 32.38 -30.52
C ALA A 65 -8.07 32.74 -31.30
N PHE A 66 -9.20 32.86 -30.58
CA PHE A 66 -10.52 33.12 -31.14
C PHE A 66 -10.62 34.42 -31.98
N ARG A 67 -9.72 35.38 -31.79
CA ARG A 67 -9.69 36.67 -32.51
C ARG A 67 -8.48 36.84 -33.44
N GLY A 68 -7.90 35.74 -33.92
CA GLY A 68 -6.78 35.77 -34.88
C GLY A 68 -5.40 36.04 -34.27
N GLY A 69 -5.27 36.00 -32.95
CA GLY A 69 -3.97 35.99 -32.25
C GLY A 69 -3.42 34.57 -32.05
N GLU A 70 -2.26 34.46 -31.41
CA GLU A 70 -1.64 33.19 -31.03
C GLU A 70 -1.67 33.01 -29.50
N ASN A 71 -1.91 31.78 -29.06
CA ASN A 71 -1.75 31.35 -27.67
C ASN A 71 -0.54 30.43 -27.57
N PHE A 72 0.16 30.48 -26.44
CA PHE A 72 1.35 29.69 -26.20
C PHE A 72 1.20 28.81 -24.96
N LYS A 73 1.64 27.56 -25.04
CA LYS A 73 1.84 26.69 -23.88
C LYS A 73 3.29 26.27 -23.82
N HIS A 74 3.95 26.62 -22.72
CA HIS A 74 5.34 26.26 -22.48
C HIS A 74 5.44 25.05 -21.57
N SER A 75 6.39 24.15 -21.86
CA SER A 75 6.73 23.07 -20.95
C SER A 75 7.38 23.64 -19.69
N ARG A 76 7.14 22.95 -18.57
CA ARG A 76 7.78 23.24 -17.28
C ARG A 76 9.12 22.52 -17.21
N CYS A 77 9.96 22.92 -16.25
CA CYS A 77 11.21 22.20 -15.97
C CYS A 77 10.90 20.75 -15.56
N PRO A 78 11.49 19.73 -16.23
CA PRO A 78 11.25 18.32 -15.89
C PRO A 78 11.63 17.95 -14.45
N GLU A 79 12.71 18.53 -13.92
CA GLU A 79 13.14 18.23 -12.54
C GLU A 79 12.19 18.83 -11.49
N CYS A 80 11.70 20.06 -11.68
CA CYS A 80 10.62 20.59 -10.82
C CYS A 80 9.37 19.69 -10.84
N LEU A 81 8.99 19.19 -12.02
CA LEU A 81 7.83 18.32 -12.18
C LEU A 81 8.03 16.98 -11.46
N LYS A 82 9.23 16.39 -11.54
CA LYS A 82 9.58 15.18 -10.79
C LYS A 82 9.53 15.39 -9.28
N GLU A 83 10.01 16.52 -8.78
CA GLU A 83 9.92 16.88 -7.35
C GLU A 83 8.45 16.96 -6.89
N GLU A 84 7.61 17.71 -7.63
CA GLU A 84 6.17 17.82 -7.33
C GLU A 84 5.46 16.47 -7.41
N LEU A 85 5.81 15.64 -8.40
CA LEU A 85 5.24 14.30 -8.54
C LEU A 85 5.65 13.41 -7.37
N ALA A 86 6.92 13.43 -6.96
CA ALA A 86 7.41 12.67 -5.81
C ALA A 86 6.70 13.06 -4.51
N GLU A 87 6.39 14.35 -4.30
CA GLU A 87 5.61 14.80 -3.16
C GLU A 87 4.16 14.26 -3.18
N VAL A 88 3.51 14.26 -4.33
CA VAL A 88 2.16 13.71 -4.50
C VAL A 88 2.16 12.19 -4.30
N ASP A 89 3.13 11.50 -4.87
CA ASP A 89 3.32 10.05 -4.74
C ASP A 89 3.55 9.66 -3.29
N ALA A 90 4.36 10.41 -2.55
CA ALA A 90 4.59 10.19 -1.12
C ALA A 90 3.28 10.32 -0.31
N LYS A 91 2.44 11.32 -0.60
CA LYS A 91 1.12 11.49 0.05
C LYS A 91 0.17 10.35 -0.29
N LEU A 92 0.08 9.95 -1.55
CA LEU A 92 -0.73 8.81 -1.98
C LEU A 92 -0.27 7.50 -1.34
N ARG A 93 1.05 7.30 -1.23
CA ARG A 93 1.65 6.16 -0.54
C ARG A 93 1.28 6.15 0.94
N ALA A 94 1.38 7.28 1.64
CA ALA A 94 1.01 7.38 3.05
C ALA A 94 -0.46 7.01 3.27
N LEU A 95 -1.39 7.56 2.48
CA LEU A 95 -2.82 7.21 2.55
C LEU A 95 -3.07 5.72 2.28
N ARG A 96 -2.28 5.10 1.40
CA ARG A 96 -2.39 3.67 1.12
C ARG A 96 -1.88 2.82 2.28
N VAL A 97 -0.77 3.21 2.90
CA VAL A 97 -0.25 2.56 4.13
C VAL A 97 -1.30 2.61 5.23
N ASP A 98 -1.92 3.76 5.46
CA ASP A 98 -2.95 3.92 6.50
C ASP A 98 -4.15 3.00 6.25
N ASP A 99 -4.68 2.94 5.02
CA ASP A 99 -5.78 2.03 4.65
C ASP A 99 -5.42 0.54 4.83
N LEU A 100 -4.17 0.16 4.55
CA LEU A 100 -3.69 -1.21 4.77
C LEU A 100 -3.54 -1.53 6.26
N LEU A 101 -3.00 -0.61 7.05
CA LEU A 101 -2.88 -0.77 8.50
C LEU A 101 -4.24 -0.87 9.19
N ASP A 102 -5.21 -0.05 8.80
CA ASP A 102 -6.58 -0.07 9.32
C ASP A 102 -7.27 -1.41 9.06
N ARG A 103 -6.97 -2.05 7.92
CA ARG A 103 -7.53 -3.35 7.52
C ARG A 103 -6.74 -4.54 8.06
N ALA A 104 -5.55 -4.33 8.61
CA ALA A 104 -4.65 -5.42 9.01
C ALA A 104 -5.11 -6.21 10.24
N GLY A 105 -6.25 -5.88 10.86
CA GLY A 105 -6.77 -6.61 12.02
C GLY A 105 -5.97 -6.36 13.31
N ILE A 106 -5.17 -5.29 13.37
CA ILE A 106 -4.37 -4.93 14.56
C ILE A 106 -5.32 -4.51 15.68
N ALA A 107 -5.36 -5.28 16.76
CA ALA A 107 -6.14 -4.93 17.94
C ALA A 107 -5.58 -3.67 18.61
N ARG A 108 -6.44 -2.79 19.15
CA ARG A 108 -6.06 -1.51 19.77
C ARG A 108 -4.88 -1.59 20.75
N ARG A 109 -4.82 -2.66 21.55
CA ARG A 109 -3.73 -2.86 22.52
C ARG A 109 -2.34 -3.07 21.90
N PHE A 110 -2.27 -3.38 20.60
CA PHE A 110 -1.04 -3.60 19.85
C PHE A 110 -0.74 -2.49 18.83
N GLU A 111 -1.55 -1.42 18.76
CA GLU A 111 -1.32 -0.30 17.83
C GLU A 111 0.08 0.30 17.99
N GLY A 112 0.58 0.37 19.23
CA GLY A 112 1.91 0.89 19.53
C GLY A 112 3.06 -0.09 19.30
N CYS A 113 2.82 -1.36 18.94
CA CYS A 113 3.89 -2.34 18.77
C CYS A 113 4.71 -2.05 17.50
N GLU A 114 6.02 -1.87 17.67
CA GLU A 114 7.01 -1.66 16.61
C GLU A 114 8.25 -2.51 16.90
N PHE A 115 9.13 -2.70 15.92
CA PHE A 115 10.39 -3.40 16.19
C PHE A 115 11.26 -2.62 17.18
N ASP A 116 11.31 -1.30 17.05
CA ASP A 116 12.18 -0.41 17.83
C ASP A 116 11.84 -0.36 19.33
N ASN A 117 10.59 -0.70 19.69
CA ASN A 117 10.15 -0.71 21.08
C ASN A 117 9.97 -2.12 21.66
N TYR A 118 10.39 -3.15 20.94
CA TYR A 118 10.47 -4.51 21.47
C TYR A 118 11.71 -4.66 22.36
N GLN A 119 11.50 -4.96 23.64
CA GLN A 119 12.59 -5.20 24.58
C GLN A 119 12.98 -6.68 24.60
N ALA A 120 14.14 -7.00 24.03
CA ALA A 120 14.70 -8.35 24.08
C ALA A 120 15.27 -8.66 25.48
N VAL A 121 14.45 -9.26 26.34
CA VAL A 121 14.80 -9.55 27.74
C VAL A 121 15.78 -10.73 27.92
N ASN A 122 16.04 -11.52 26.88
CA ASN A 122 16.96 -12.65 26.89
C ASN A 122 17.49 -12.96 25.47
N PRO A 123 18.52 -13.83 25.33
CA PRO A 123 19.11 -14.16 24.03
C PRO A 123 18.12 -14.76 23.03
N ASP A 124 17.13 -15.53 23.49
CA ASP A 124 16.14 -16.14 22.59
C ASP A 124 15.14 -15.11 22.08
N ALA A 125 14.73 -14.13 22.90
CA ALA A 125 13.94 -12.98 22.47
C ALA A 125 14.69 -12.13 21.44
N ALA A 126 16.01 -11.94 21.62
CA ALA A 126 16.84 -11.24 20.63
C ALA A 126 16.92 -12.00 19.29
N LYS A 127 17.08 -13.34 19.34
CA LYS A 127 17.04 -14.18 18.13
C LYS A 127 15.69 -14.10 17.43
N ASN A 128 14.58 -14.13 18.16
CA ASN A 128 13.24 -14.02 17.58
C ASN A 128 13.03 -12.65 16.92
N LEU A 129 13.44 -11.56 17.56
CA LEU A 129 13.43 -10.23 16.97
C LEU A 129 14.22 -10.20 15.64
N SER A 130 15.45 -10.69 15.66
CA SER A 130 16.31 -10.74 14.47
C SER A 130 15.72 -11.60 13.35
N ALA A 131 15.08 -12.73 13.69
CA ALA A 131 14.42 -13.58 12.70
C ALA A 131 13.22 -12.87 12.03
N CYS A 132 12.40 -12.16 12.81
CA CYS A 132 11.27 -11.38 12.29
C CYS A 132 11.72 -10.18 11.45
N GLN A 133 12.77 -9.45 11.88
CA GLN A 133 13.37 -8.37 11.10
C GLN A 133 13.90 -8.88 9.77
N ARG A 134 14.68 -9.97 9.79
CA ARG A 134 15.21 -10.60 8.58
C ARG A 134 14.11 -11.07 7.64
N TYR A 135 13.00 -11.59 8.16
CA TYR A 135 11.85 -11.99 7.34
C TYR A 135 11.23 -10.77 6.64
N ALA A 136 11.02 -9.66 7.35
CA ALA A 136 10.49 -8.43 6.77
C ALA A 136 11.46 -7.77 5.77
N GLU A 137 12.76 -7.76 6.08
CA GLU A 137 13.81 -7.19 5.22
C GLU A 137 13.96 -7.97 3.90
N ASN A 138 13.73 -9.28 3.92
CA ASN A 138 13.79 -10.16 2.75
C ASN A 138 12.40 -10.50 2.20
N TRP A 139 11.41 -9.62 2.43
CA TRP A 139 10.00 -9.88 2.14
C TRP A 139 9.75 -10.35 0.71
N GLU A 140 10.32 -9.67 -0.30
CA GLU A 140 10.08 -10.03 -1.72
C GLU A 140 10.51 -11.48 -2.02
N HIS A 141 11.67 -11.89 -1.52
CA HIS A 141 12.13 -13.27 -1.65
C HIS A 141 11.23 -14.25 -0.89
N CYS A 142 10.84 -13.90 0.34
CA CYS A 142 9.93 -14.73 1.14
C CYS A 142 8.56 -14.91 0.46
N PHE A 143 8.04 -13.84 -0.15
CA PHE A 143 6.78 -13.84 -0.88
C PHE A 143 6.87 -14.72 -2.14
N ASP A 144 7.87 -14.50 -2.99
CA ASP A 144 8.06 -15.24 -4.24
C ASP A 144 8.29 -16.74 -4.00
N ALA A 145 9.02 -17.09 -2.94
CA ALA A 145 9.30 -18.48 -2.58
C ALA A 145 8.22 -19.14 -1.70
N GLY A 146 7.18 -18.41 -1.31
CA GLY A 146 6.10 -18.93 -0.45
C GLY A 146 6.56 -19.32 0.96
N LEU A 147 7.53 -18.60 1.53
CA LEU A 147 8.12 -18.92 2.83
C LEU A 147 7.22 -18.46 3.98
N GLY A 148 6.85 -19.40 4.85
CA GLY A 148 6.12 -19.12 6.10
C GLY A 148 7.03 -18.90 7.30
N LEU A 149 6.47 -18.31 8.37
CA LEU A 149 7.12 -18.18 9.67
C LEU A 149 6.20 -18.74 10.76
N LEU A 150 6.73 -19.65 11.59
CA LEU A 150 6.02 -20.23 12.72
C LEU A 150 6.64 -19.76 14.04
N MET A 151 5.86 -19.08 14.88
CA MET A 151 6.27 -18.63 16.20
C MET A 151 5.63 -19.49 17.30
N VAL A 152 6.45 -20.25 18.02
CA VAL A 152 5.99 -21.14 19.12
C VAL A 152 6.56 -20.67 20.44
N GLY A 153 5.73 -20.60 21.47
CA GLY A 153 6.17 -20.24 22.81
C GLY A 153 5.01 -19.99 23.77
N LYS A 154 5.33 -19.90 25.06
CA LYS A 154 4.35 -19.65 26.13
C LYS A 154 3.67 -18.28 25.96
N CYS A 155 2.60 -18.05 26.71
CA CYS A 155 1.99 -16.73 26.81
C CYS A 155 3.01 -15.71 27.38
N GLY A 156 2.94 -14.47 26.92
CA GLY A 156 3.81 -13.38 27.41
C GLY A 156 5.21 -13.33 26.80
N THR A 157 5.55 -14.14 25.79
CA THR A 157 6.88 -14.11 25.14
C THR A 157 7.01 -13.10 24.00
N GLY A 158 5.98 -12.27 23.77
CA GLY A 158 6.02 -11.19 22.78
C GLY A 158 5.76 -11.60 21.32
N LYS A 159 5.22 -12.79 21.06
CA LYS A 159 4.87 -13.26 19.69
C LYS A 159 3.99 -12.25 18.95
N ASN A 160 2.91 -11.79 19.58
CA ASN A 160 1.95 -10.87 18.96
C ASN A 160 2.58 -9.49 18.71
N HIS A 161 3.48 -9.05 19.59
CA HIS A 161 4.23 -7.81 19.37
C HIS A 161 5.08 -7.93 18.10
N LEU A 162 5.86 -8.99 17.98
CA LEU A 162 6.72 -9.22 16.81
C LEU A 162 5.90 -9.42 15.53
N ALA A 163 4.78 -10.15 15.60
CA ALA A 163 3.85 -10.33 14.48
C ALA A 163 3.31 -9.00 13.96
N VAL A 164 2.84 -8.13 14.87
CA VAL A 164 2.32 -6.81 14.53
C VAL A 164 3.43 -5.90 13.99
N ALA A 165 4.60 -5.86 14.65
CA ALA A 165 5.74 -5.06 14.18
C ALA A 165 6.18 -5.48 12.77
N MET A 166 6.24 -6.78 12.51
CA MET A 166 6.55 -7.34 11.20
C MET A 166 5.51 -6.95 10.15
N ALA A 167 4.22 -7.14 10.44
CA ALA A 167 3.14 -6.75 9.53
C ALA A 167 3.19 -5.25 9.18
N LYS A 168 3.36 -4.38 10.19
CA LYS A 168 3.46 -2.93 9.99
C LYS A 168 4.67 -2.56 9.13
N ASN A 169 5.82 -3.20 9.37
CA ASN A 169 7.02 -2.96 8.57
C ASN A 169 6.80 -3.35 7.10
N ILE A 170 6.26 -4.55 6.84
CA ILE A 170 6.02 -5.05 5.48
C ILE A 170 4.98 -4.17 4.77
N ILE A 171 3.90 -3.76 5.44
CA ILE A 171 2.90 -2.82 4.89
C ILE A 171 3.55 -1.50 4.48
N ARG A 172 4.36 -0.89 5.36
CA ARG A 172 5.02 0.41 5.09
C ARG A 172 6.02 0.34 3.95
N THR A 173 6.76 -0.76 3.84
CA THR A 173 7.85 -0.92 2.86
C THR A 173 7.35 -1.42 1.52
N HIS A 174 6.39 -2.35 1.51
CA HIS A 174 5.97 -3.06 0.29
C HIS A 174 4.51 -2.83 -0.10
N LEU A 175 3.72 -2.10 0.71
CA LEU A 175 2.27 -1.92 0.50
C LEU A 175 1.49 -3.24 0.41
N ALA A 176 2.00 -4.27 1.09
CA ALA A 176 1.42 -5.61 1.10
C ALA A 176 0.05 -5.63 1.82
N ARG A 177 -0.87 -6.43 1.31
CA ARG A 177 -2.17 -6.75 1.92
C ARG A 177 -1.96 -7.82 2.98
N ILE A 178 -1.95 -7.40 4.24
CA ILE A 178 -1.75 -8.30 5.38
C ILE A 178 -2.99 -8.29 6.25
N GLU A 179 -3.37 -9.44 6.78
CA GLU A 179 -4.39 -9.55 7.83
C GLU A 179 -3.88 -10.38 9.01
N ILE A 180 -4.12 -9.87 10.21
CA ILE A 180 -3.90 -10.56 11.48
C ILE A 180 -5.26 -10.99 12.01
N THR A 181 -5.43 -12.29 12.19
CA THR A 181 -6.67 -12.89 12.67
C THR A 181 -6.37 -14.02 13.66
N ASP A 182 -7.41 -14.55 14.28
CA ASP A 182 -7.32 -15.74 15.14
C ASP A 182 -8.03 -16.92 14.46
N VAL A 183 -7.62 -18.15 14.80
CA VAL A 183 -8.22 -19.38 14.22
C VAL A 183 -9.75 -19.37 14.33
N MET A 184 -10.29 -18.88 15.44
CA MET A 184 -11.74 -18.87 15.68
C MET A 184 -12.49 -17.87 14.82
N ARG A 185 -11.88 -16.75 14.43
CA ARG A 185 -12.46 -15.81 13.46
C ARG A 185 -12.54 -16.44 12.09
N VAL A 186 -11.47 -17.09 11.62
CA VAL A 186 -11.45 -17.79 10.34
C VAL A 186 -12.53 -18.88 10.32
N MET A 187 -12.56 -19.73 11.34
CA MET A 187 -13.56 -20.80 11.45
C MET A 187 -14.99 -20.27 11.51
N ARG A 188 -15.24 -19.15 12.20
CA ARG A 188 -16.56 -18.51 12.24
C ARG A 188 -16.94 -17.89 10.91
N ALA A 189 -15.99 -17.32 10.18
CA ALA A 189 -16.24 -16.76 8.85
C ALA A 189 -16.73 -17.87 7.90
N VAL A 190 -16.03 -19.01 7.85
CA VAL A 190 -16.45 -20.18 7.06
C VAL A 190 -17.81 -20.71 7.52
N LYS A 191 -18.00 -21.00 8.82
CA LYS A 191 -19.29 -21.50 9.34
C LYS A 191 -20.47 -20.56 9.09
N SER A 192 -20.23 -19.26 8.93
CA SER A 192 -21.30 -18.28 8.69
C SER A 192 -21.91 -18.39 7.29
N THR A 193 -21.18 -18.96 6.33
CA THR A 193 -21.63 -19.13 4.93
C THR A 193 -22.70 -20.21 4.77
N TRP A 194 -22.81 -21.12 5.75
CA TRP A 194 -23.78 -22.22 5.75
C TRP A 194 -25.17 -21.82 6.29
N ARG A 195 -25.36 -20.56 6.69
CA ARG A 195 -26.67 -20.06 7.14
C ARG A 195 -27.59 -19.82 5.95
N HIS A 196 -28.89 -20.07 6.13
CA HIS A 196 -29.89 -19.90 5.06
C HIS A 196 -29.94 -18.50 4.44
N ASN A 197 -29.48 -17.46 5.15
CA ASN A 197 -29.38 -16.07 4.67
C ASN A 197 -27.93 -15.57 4.72
N ALA A 198 -26.96 -16.39 4.35
CA ALA A 198 -25.56 -15.99 4.35
C ALA A 198 -25.30 -14.84 3.36
N GLU A 199 -24.60 -13.81 3.80
CA GLU A 199 -24.19 -12.67 2.96
C GLU A 199 -22.98 -13.00 2.07
N ALA A 200 -22.21 -14.03 2.43
CA ALA A 200 -21.01 -14.47 1.73
C ALA A 200 -21.06 -15.98 1.48
N THR A 201 -20.46 -16.41 0.37
CA THR A 201 -20.24 -17.83 0.06
C THR A 201 -18.93 -18.31 0.67
N GLU A 202 -18.77 -19.62 0.78
CA GLU A 202 -17.50 -20.23 1.21
C GLU A 202 -16.34 -19.83 0.29
N ASP A 203 -16.54 -19.91 -1.03
CA ASP A 203 -15.57 -19.44 -2.02
C ASP A 203 -15.16 -17.98 -1.77
N SER A 204 -16.10 -17.09 -1.47
CA SER A 204 -15.78 -15.68 -1.20
C SER A 204 -14.93 -15.49 0.06
N VAL A 205 -15.12 -16.33 1.08
CA VAL A 205 -14.31 -16.30 2.31
C VAL A 205 -12.90 -16.82 2.03
N LEU A 206 -12.79 -17.90 1.25
CA LEU A 206 -11.51 -18.46 0.85
C LEU A 206 -10.74 -17.49 -0.07
N ASP A 207 -11.41 -16.88 -1.04
CA ASP A 207 -10.84 -15.87 -1.94
C ASP A 207 -10.31 -14.66 -1.15
N HIS A 208 -11.03 -14.22 -0.11
CA HIS A 208 -10.55 -13.15 0.76
C HIS A 208 -9.19 -13.50 1.38
N TYR A 209 -9.10 -14.65 2.06
CA TYR A 209 -7.88 -15.06 2.76
C TYR A 209 -6.73 -15.45 1.83
N THR A 210 -7.01 -16.03 0.67
CA THR A 210 -6.00 -16.41 -0.32
C THR A 210 -5.52 -15.24 -1.18
N SER A 211 -6.29 -14.15 -1.26
CA SER A 211 -5.88 -12.91 -1.97
C SER A 211 -4.98 -11.99 -1.14
N LEU A 212 -4.69 -12.34 0.12
CA LEU A 212 -3.77 -11.60 0.97
C LEU A 212 -2.33 -11.94 0.59
N ASP A 213 -1.44 -10.95 0.69
CA ASP A 213 -0.02 -11.17 0.50
C ASP A 213 0.59 -11.89 1.73
N LEU A 214 0.04 -11.65 2.93
CA LEU A 214 0.38 -12.38 4.15
C LEU A 214 -0.85 -12.55 5.06
N LEU A 215 -1.10 -13.78 5.50
CA LEU A 215 -2.09 -14.09 6.52
C LEU A 215 -1.38 -14.51 7.82
N ILE A 216 -1.59 -13.75 8.90
CA ILE A 216 -1.07 -14.07 10.23
C ILE A 216 -2.21 -14.63 11.07
N ILE A 217 -2.09 -15.88 11.50
CA ILE A 217 -3.09 -16.59 12.30
C ILE A 217 -2.55 -16.77 13.72
N ASP A 218 -3.23 -16.16 14.70
CA ASP A 218 -2.94 -16.27 16.13
C ASP A 218 -3.80 -17.36 16.80
N GLU A 219 -3.39 -17.74 18.02
CA GLU A 219 -4.06 -18.71 18.90
C GLU A 219 -4.21 -20.12 18.31
N VAL A 220 -3.33 -20.45 17.36
CA VAL A 220 -3.19 -21.81 16.82
C VAL A 220 -2.80 -22.76 17.95
N GLY A 221 -3.75 -23.62 18.35
CA GLY A 221 -3.55 -24.68 19.35
C GLY A 221 -4.32 -24.55 20.66
N VAL A 222 -5.13 -23.51 20.85
CA VAL A 222 -5.96 -23.34 22.07
C VAL A 222 -7.21 -24.26 22.07
N GLN A 223 -7.62 -24.81 20.92
CA GLN A 223 -8.95 -25.45 20.76
C GLN A 223 -8.97 -26.75 19.93
N PHE A 224 -8.10 -27.71 20.25
CA PHE A 224 -8.30 -29.07 19.74
C PHE A 224 -9.34 -29.80 20.60
N GLY A 225 -10.64 -29.59 20.37
CA GLY A 225 -11.66 -30.21 21.23
C GLY A 225 -13.05 -30.44 20.66
N SER A 226 -13.49 -29.78 19.59
CA SER A 226 -14.82 -30.06 19.01
C SER A 226 -14.72 -30.85 17.70
N ALA A 227 -15.48 -31.94 17.60
CA ALA A 227 -15.49 -32.82 16.42
C ALA A 227 -15.83 -32.08 15.11
N SER A 228 -16.56 -30.97 15.21
CA SER A 228 -16.92 -30.11 14.08
C SER A 228 -15.76 -29.26 13.54
N GLU A 229 -14.70 -29.03 14.32
CA GLU A 229 -13.51 -28.28 13.88
C GLU A 229 -12.49 -29.18 13.17
N LEU A 230 -12.45 -30.47 13.51
CA LEU A 230 -11.63 -31.47 12.80
C LEU A 230 -12.17 -31.78 11.40
N ALA A 231 -13.50 -31.75 11.22
CA ALA A 231 -14.12 -32.00 9.91
C ALA A 231 -13.76 -30.93 8.86
N ILE A 232 -13.64 -29.66 9.27
CA ILE A 232 -13.29 -28.54 8.36
C ILE A 232 -11.80 -28.56 7.96
N LEU A 233 -10.93 -29.17 8.77
CA LEU A 233 -9.50 -29.27 8.48
C LEU A 233 -9.11 -30.49 7.62
N GLN A 234 -10.06 -31.39 7.33
CA GLN A 234 -9.84 -32.65 6.62
C GLN A 234 -10.51 -32.73 5.23
N GLU A 235 -11.22 -31.67 4.82
CA GLU A 235 -11.68 -31.48 3.44
C GLU A 235 -10.72 -30.54 2.68
#